data_AF-A0A2V3DXR4-F1
#
_entry.id   AF-A0A2V3DXR4-F1
#
_cell.length_a   1.000
_cell.length_b   1.000
_cell.length_c   1.000
_cell.angle_alpha   90.00
_cell.angle_beta   90.00
_cell.angle_gamma   90.00
#
_symmetry.space_group_name_H-M   'P 1'
#
loop_
_entity.id
_entity.type
_entity.pdbx_description
1 polymer ?
#
loop_
_entity_poly.entity_id
_entity_poly.type
_entity_poly.pdbx_seq_one_letter_code
_entity_poly.pdbx_strand_id
1 'polypeptide(L)'
;MLTNQWQSEPGHTNSALTADGGGTTLDADNPATYEFTKEVLTQLAAMTPGPYIHIGGDEAPEVSEVDDKKMIAAFSRQVTDLDKKVIGWSRYGTAGLPPNSVIQAWTFKTQEEANSIIKNNAKVILSPDAKTYIPQKQDNAQEVGPAWACGGPCTLEDHYDWDPATHLPGIGDARILGMETVHWGEFMRTMDQTENFQYPRTLATAEVGWSPQAKRDYANFTQRAGTFGGRMDLEGINYFKTSGVDWSTAPAAPETAPALVDPAALPEVSPVDLGVPSTEFDGGEYLILKNLPVNAWLRTAIQNTSATEPTAPKSQWVLSNAAGEAPLEVPTGLEGGNYVVTVQNAAGQLAGFAALALADQPGHGRHYQCHTHARDAVARGQFTLHYSLRYSLRREQFR
;
A
#
# COMPACT_ATOMS: atom_id res chain seq x y z
N MET A 1 -5.91 -7.12 -38.65
CA MET A 1 -7.31 -6.78 -38.96
C MET A 1 -8.17 -7.06 -37.74
N LEU A 2 -8.19 -6.12 -36.79
CA LEU A 2 -9.23 -6.01 -35.75
C LEU A 2 -9.39 -4.50 -35.57
N THR A 3 -10.15 -3.91 -36.49
CA THR A 3 -10.49 -2.49 -36.53
C THR A 3 -11.99 -2.38 -36.33
N ASN A 4 -12.40 -1.56 -35.36
CA ASN A 4 -13.70 -0.92 -35.22
C ASN A 4 -14.95 -1.82 -35.15
N GLN A 5 -15.40 -2.16 -33.92
CA GLN A 5 -16.82 -2.35 -33.61
C GLN A 5 -17.22 -1.87 -32.19
N TRP A 6 -16.59 -0.80 -31.69
CA TRP A 6 -17.15 -0.01 -30.58
C TRP A 6 -17.68 1.32 -31.13
N GLN A 7 -18.68 1.24 -32.01
CA GLN A 7 -19.58 2.36 -32.24
C GLN A 7 -20.83 2.08 -31.41
N SER A 8 -20.84 2.63 -30.20
CA SER A 8 -22.09 2.82 -29.45
C SER A 8 -23.02 3.67 -30.32
N GLU A 9 -24.22 3.17 -30.61
CA GLU A 9 -25.30 4.05 -31.04
C GLU A 9 -25.51 5.13 -29.95
N PRO A 10 -25.67 6.41 -30.31
CA PRO A 10 -25.88 7.47 -29.34
C PRO A 10 -27.29 7.31 -28.76
N GLY A 11 -27.40 6.72 -27.57
CA GLY A 11 -28.73 6.54 -26.95
C GLY A 11 -28.82 5.96 -25.54
N HIS A 12 -27.80 5.28 -24.99
CA HIS A 12 -27.97 4.53 -23.72
C HIS A 12 -26.83 4.68 -22.71
N THR A 13 -26.36 5.92 -22.51
CA THR A 13 -25.75 6.29 -21.23
C THR A 13 -26.48 7.52 -20.72
N ASN A 14 -27.37 7.33 -19.72
CA ASN A 14 -27.80 8.45 -18.90
C ASN A 14 -26.56 8.94 -18.15
N SER A 15 -25.96 10.01 -18.67
CA SER A 15 -24.78 10.62 -18.10
C SER A 15 -25.13 12.04 -17.69
N ALA A 16 -25.48 12.20 -16.42
CA ALA A 16 -25.19 13.42 -15.69
C ALA A 16 -24.10 13.06 -14.69
N LEU A 17 -22.87 13.54 -14.92
CA LEU A 17 -21.87 13.64 -13.86
C LEU A 17 -22.39 14.69 -12.86
N THR A 18 -23.22 14.25 -11.92
CA THR A 18 -23.50 15.04 -10.73
C THR A 18 -22.27 14.99 -9.83
N ALA A 19 -21.96 16.08 -9.15
CA ALA A 19 -20.84 16.16 -8.21
C ALA A 19 -21.01 15.24 -6.98
N ASP A 20 -22.19 14.63 -6.82
CA ASP A 20 -22.45 13.51 -5.92
C ASP A 20 -22.38 12.22 -6.75
N GLY A 21 -21.58 11.24 -6.30
CA GLY A 21 -21.18 10.01 -7.01
C GLY A 21 -22.30 9.05 -7.44
N GLY A 22 -23.57 9.43 -7.31
CA GLY A 22 -24.72 8.56 -7.53
C GLY A 22 -25.42 8.63 -8.90
N GLY A 23 -24.90 9.38 -9.87
CA GLY A 23 -25.61 9.70 -11.12
C GLY A 23 -25.32 8.79 -12.33
N THR A 24 -24.54 7.70 -12.16
CA THR A 24 -24.13 6.84 -13.29
C THR A 24 -24.39 5.37 -13.00
N THR A 25 -24.96 4.65 -13.97
CA THR A 25 -25.19 3.21 -13.87
C THR A 25 -24.92 2.50 -15.20
N LEU A 26 -24.51 1.23 -15.11
CA LEU A 26 -24.60 0.29 -16.21
C LEU A 26 -26.07 -0.11 -16.45
N ASP A 27 -26.37 -0.55 -17.67
CA ASP A 27 -27.72 -1.00 -18.05
C ASP A 27 -27.87 -2.50 -17.76
N ALA A 28 -28.77 -2.84 -16.84
CA ALA A 28 -29.00 -4.22 -16.42
C ALA A 28 -29.68 -5.09 -17.48
N ASP A 29 -30.36 -4.50 -18.47
CA ASP A 29 -31.03 -5.23 -19.55
C ASP A 29 -30.20 -5.31 -20.83
N ASN A 30 -29.12 -4.54 -20.92
CA ASN A 30 -28.19 -4.61 -22.04
C ASN A 30 -27.20 -5.79 -21.90
N PRO A 31 -27.19 -6.77 -22.81
CA PRO A 31 -26.24 -7.88 -22.75
C PRO A 31 -24.76 -7.44 -22.83
N ALA A 32 -24.49 -6.30 -23.48
CA ALA A 32 -23.14 -5.74 -23.59
C ALA A 32 -22.55 -5.37 -22.21
N THR A 33 -23.37 -5.02 -21.22
CA THR A 33 -22.93 -4.77 -19.83
C THR A 33 -22.21 -5.98 -19.25
N TYR A 34 -22.75 -7.17 -19.48
CA TYR A 34 -22.23 -8.41 -18.92
C TYR A 34 -21.01 -8.92 -19.67
N GLU A 35 -20.94 -8.70 -20.99
CA GLU A 35 -19.75 -8.98 -21.79
C GLU A 35 -18.58 -8.07 -21.38
N PHE A 36 -18.84 -6.76 -21.28
CA PHE A 36 -17.87 -5.77 -20.85
C PHE A 36 -17.28 -6.10 -19.47
N THR A 37 -18.13 -6.33 -18.47
CA THR A 37 -17.69 -6.63 -17.10
C THR A 37 -16.90 -7.94 -17.04
N LYS A 38 -17.32 -8.97 -17.77
CA LYS A 38 -16.58 -10.23 -17.83
C LYS A 38 -15.17 -10.05 -18.39
N GLU A 39 -15.02 -9.29 -19.47
CA GLU A 39 -13.72 -9.03 -20.09
C GLU A 39 -12.79 -8.26 -19.15
N VAL A 40 -13.30 -7.17 -18.55
CA VAL A 40 -12.55 -6.35 -17.57
C VAL A 40 -12.10 -7.19 -16.38
N LEU A 41 -13.01 -7.96 -15.77
CA LEU A 41 -12.70 -8.78 -14.59
C LEU A 41 -11.71 -9.90 -14.93
N THR A 42 -11.78 -10.48 -16.12
CA THR A 42 -10.83 -11.51 -16.57
C THR A 42 -9.41 -10.96 -16.69
N GLN A 43 -9.25 -9.80 -17.33
CA GLN A 43 -7.93 -9.16 -17.47
C GLN A 43 -7.40 -8.72 -16.10
N LEU A 44 -8.25 -8.14 -15.25
CA LEU A 44 -7.87 -7.75 -13.89
C LEU A 44 -7.43 -8.96 -13.06
N ALA A 45 -8.16 -10.07 -13.12
CA ALA A 45 -7.81 -11.30 -12.43
C ALA A 45 -6.45 -11.87 -12.87
N ALA A 46 -6.14 -11.80 -14.18
CA ALA A 46 -4.86 -12.25 -14.72
C ALA A 46 -3.67 -11.42 -14.21
N MET A 47 -3.88 -10.13 -13.88
CA MET A 47 -2.87 -9.24 -13.32
C MET A 47 -2.83 -9.25 -11.78
N THR A 48 -3.82 -9.85 -11.13
CA THR A 48 -3.98 -9.82 -9.68
C THR A 48 -3.57 -11.18 -9.10
N PRO A 49 -2.35 -11.34 -8.57
CA PRO A 49 -1.93 -12.60 -7.93
C PRO A 49 -2.70 -12.86 -6.63
N GLY A 50 -3.17 -11.79 -5.97
CA GLY A 50 -3.99 -11.88 -4.78
C GLY A 50 -5.32 -12.61 -5.01
N PRO A 51 -5.97 -13.10 -3.93
CA PRO A 51 -7.17 -13.92 -4.05
C PRO A 51 -8.45 -13.08 -4.17
N TYR A 52 -8.38 -11.75 -4.09
CA TYR A 52 -9.55 -10.87 -3.99
C TYR A 52 -9.71 -9.98 -5.22
N ILE A 53 -10.95 -9.74 -5.62
CA ILE A 53 -11.34 -8.64 -6.53
C ILE A 53 -12.51 -7.89 -5.89
N HIS A 54 -12.35 -6.57 -5.75
CA HIS A 54 -13.40 -5.69 -5.28
C HIS A 54 -14.25 -5.22 -6.48
N ILE A 55 -15.57 -5.41 -6.44
CA ILE A 55 -16.47 -5.01 -7.54
C ILE A 55 -17.28 -3.74 -7.25
N GLY A 56 -17.06 -3.12 -6.08
CA GLY A 56 -17.76 -1.90 -5.68
C GLY A 56 -19.17 -2.23 -5.17
N GLY A 57 -20.19 -1.63 -5.78
CA GLY A 57 -21.60 -1.85 -5.47
C GLY A 57 -22.23 -0.79 -4.56
N ASP A 58 -21.60 0.37 -4.44
CA ASP A 58 -22.06 1.55 -3.73
C ASP A 58 -22.79 2.54 -4.65
N GLU A 59 -23.55 3.47 -4.04
CA GLU A 59 -24.10 4.67 -4.69
C GLU A 59 -24.77 4.50 -6.06
N ALA A 60 -25.60 3.46 -6.23
CA ALA A 60 -26.47 3.30 -7.42
C ALA A 60 -27.95 3.65 -7.13
N PRO A 61 -28.30 4.86 -6.66
CA PRO A 61 -29.66 5.19 -6.19
C PRO A 61 -30.72 5.14 -7.30
N GLU A 62 -30.32 5.30 -8.57
CA GLU A 62 -31.22 5.30 -9.72
C GLU A 62 -31.55 3.88 -10.23
N VAL A 63 -30.84 2.86 -9.74
CA VAL A 63 -31.03 1.47 -10.16
C VAL A 63 -32.12 0.81 -9.32
N SER A 64 -33.06 0.14 -9.97
CA SER A 64 -34.08 -0.63 -9.27
C SER A 64 -33.44 -1.75 -8.44
N GLU A 65 -34.04 -2.12 -7.30
CA GLU A 65 -33.51 -3.20 -6.46
C GLU A 65 -33.37 -4.52 -7.23
N VAL A 66 -34.26 -4.79 -8.19
CA VAL A 66 -34.23 -6.00 -9.03
C VAL A 66 -33.01 -5.99 -9.95
N ASP A 67 -32.75 -4.85 -10.59
CA ASP A 67 -31.65 -4.69 -11.53
C ASP A 67 -30.29 -4.69 -10.83
N ASP A 68 -30.22 -4.05 -9.66
CA ASP A 68 -29.04 -4.04 -8.79
C ASP A 68 -28.67 -5.48 -8.40
N LYS A 69 -29.65 -6.25 -7.89
CA LYS A 69 -29.48 -7.67 -7.55
C LYS A 69 -29.04 -8.52 -8.75
N LYS A 70 -29.63 -8.30 -9.92
CA LYS A 70 -29.31 -9.01 -11.16
C LYS A 70 -27.85 -8.79 -11.56
N MET A 71 -27.41 -7.53 -11.59
CA MET A 71 -26.03 -7.15 -11.95
C MET A 71 -25.02 -7.65 -10.92
N ILE A 72 -25.26 -7.39 -9.64
CA ILE A 72 -24.38 -7.82 -8.55
C ILE A 72 -24.19 -9.34 -8.53
N ALA A 73 -25.25 -10.12 -8.73
CA ALA A 73 -25.16 -11.58 -8.80
C ALA A 73 -24.34 -12.05 -10.01
N ALA A 74 -24.50 -11.41 -11.17
CA ALA A 74 -23.76 -11.75 -12.37
C ALA A 74 -22.26 -11.42 -12.23
N PHE A 75 -21.92 -10.20 -11.78
CA PHE A 75 -20.53 -9.77 -11.62
C PHE A 75 -19.81 -10.59 -10.55
N SER A 76 -20.49 -10.92 -9.45
CA SER A 76 -19.95 -11.81 -8.44
C SER A 76 -19.60 -13.19 -9.00
N ARG A 77 -20.50 -13.77 -9.81
CA ARG A 77 -20.27 -15.06 -10.46
C ARG A 77 -19.05 -15.01 -11.38
N GLN A 78 -18.92 -13.95 -12.17
CA GLN A 78 -17.78 -13.77 -13.08
C GLN A 78 -16.45 -13.76 -12.31
N VAL A 79 -16.39 -13.12 -11.13
CA VAL A 79 -15.20 -13.16 -10.26
C VAL A 79 -14.97 -14.57 -9.69
N THR A 80 -16.01 -15.25 -9.20
CA THR A 80 -15.84 -16.60 -8.64
C THR A 80 -15.45 -17.65 -9.69
N ASP A 81 -15.92 -17.51 -10.93
CA ASP A 81 -15.54 -18.37 -12.06
C ASP A 81 -14.05 -18.21 -12.45
N LEU A 82 -13.40 -17.14 -11.98
CA LEU A 82 -11.97 -16.85 -12.15
C LEU A 82 -11.12 -17.28 -10.93
N ASP A 83 -11.66 -18.11 -10.04
CA ASP A 83 -11.04 -18.56 -8.79
C ASP A 83 -10.63 -17.40 -7.85
N LYS A 84 -11.36 -16.28 -7.92
CA LYS A 84 -11.20 -15.12 -7.03
C LYS A 84 -12.35 -15.03 -6.03
N LYS A 85 -12.09 -14.35 -4.91
CA LYS A 85 -13.06 -14.02 -3.87
C LYS A 85 -13.54 -12.59 -4.08
N VAL A 86 -14.87 -12.42 -4.09
CA VAL A 86 -15.49 -11.11 -4.28
C VAL A 86 -15.42 -10.30 -2.99
N ILE A 87 -15.04 -9.03 -3.12
CA ILE A 87 -15.30 -7.98 -2.14
C ILE A 87 -16.29 -6.98 -2.75
N GLY A 88 -17.22 -6.47 -1.96
CA GLY A 88 -18.09 -5.35 -2.35
C GLY A 88 -18.41 -4.46 -1.15
N TRP A 89 -18.82 -3.22 -1.42
CA TRP A 89 -19.25 -2.27 -0.39
C TRP A 89 -20.53 -2.73 0.33
N SER A 90 -20.87 -2.13 1.47
CA SER A 90 -22.01 -2.50 2.32
C SER A 90 -23.33 -2.79 1.58
N ARG A 91 -23.68 -2.02 0.54
CA ARG A 91 -24.91 -2.22 -0.27
C ARG A 91 -24.90 -3.53 -1.09
N TYR A 92 -23.73 -4.07 -1.41
CA TYR A 92 -23.56 -5.47 -1.87
C TYR A 92 -24.21 -6.48 -0.90
N GLY A 93 -24.20 -6.15 0.41
CA GLY A 93 -24.81 -6.89 1.51
C GLY A 93 -26.31 -7.12 1.42
N THR A 94 -27.02 -6.16 0.84
CA THR A 94 -28.50 -6.15 0.75
C THR A 94 -29.00 -6.71 -0.59
N ALA A 95 -28.12 -6.83 -1.59
CA ALA A 95 -28.43 -7.30 -2.94
C ALA A 95 -28.34 -8.84 -3.14
N GLY A 96 -28.18 -9.62 -2.06
CA GLY A 96 -28.08 -11.08 -2.16
C GLY A 96 -26.63 -11.55 -2.29
N LEU A 97 -25.89 -11.43 -1.19
CA LEU A 97 -24.51 -11.86 -1.05
C LEU A 97 -24.31 -13.32 -1.47
N PRO A 98 -23.35 -13.63 -2.37
CA PRO A 98 -22.87 -14.98 -2.55
C PRO A 98 -22.34 -15.56 -1.22
N PRO A 99 -22.51 -16.86 -0.98
CA PRO A 99 -21.94 -17.50 0.20
C PRO A 99 -20.42 -17.27 0.30
N ASN A 100 -19.92 -16.99 1.50
CA ASN A 100 -18.50 -16.76 1.80
C ASN A 100 -17.87 -15.53 1.11
N SER A 101 -18.68 -14.54 0.71
CA SER A 101 -18.18 -13.25 0.22
C SER A 101 -17.55 -12.41 1.32
N VAL A 102 -16.79 -11.39 0.92
CA VAL A 102 -16.29 -10.35 1.82
C VAL A 102 -17.06 -9.05 1.57
N ILE A 103 -17.41 -8.34 2.63
CA ILE A 103 -18.08 -7.04 2.53
C ILE A 103 -17.20 -5.98 3.17
N GLN A 104 -17.04 -4.86 2.50
CA GLN A 104 -16.43 -3.67 3.07
C GLN A 104 -17.51 -2.74 3.62
N ALA A 105 -17.55 -2.62 4.95
CA ALA A 105 -18.61 -1.96 5.70
C ALA A 105 -18.25 -0.51 6.00
N TRP A 106 -18.87 0.43 5.26
CA TRP A 106 -18.66 1.87 5.47
C TRP A 106 -19.83 2.61 6.13
N THR A 107 -21.07 2.13 5.95
CA THR A 107 -22.29 2.71 6.55
C THR A 107 -23.09 1.76 7.44
N PHE A 108 -22.67 0.51 7.61
CA PHE A 108 -23.48 -0.50 8.30
C PHE A 108 -23.83 -0.10 9.74
N LYS A 109 -25.13 0.00 10.01
CA LYS A 109 -25.67 0.45 11.31
C LYS A 109 -26.91 -0.34 11.75
N THR A 110 -27.37 -1.33 10.97
CA THR A 110 -28.64 -2.03 11.21
C THR A 110 -28.46 -3.51 11.55
N GLN A 111 -29.41 -4.05 12.32
CA GLN A 111 -29.46 -5.48 12.65
C GLN A 111 -29.72 -6.36 11.40
N GLU A 112 -30.39 -5.82 10.38
CA GLU A 112 -30.69 -6.54 9.14
C GLU A 112 -29.42 -6.82 8.33
N GLU A 113 -28.50 -5.86 8.28
CA GLU A 113 -27.19 -6.01 7.65
C GLU A 113 -26.36 -7.10 8.36
N ALA A 114 -26.32 -7.07 9.70
CA ALA A 114 -25.67 -8.10 10.51
C ALA A 114 -26.27 -9.49 10.25
N ASN A 115 -27.60 -9.59 10.16
CA ASN A 115 -28.29 -10.84 9.85
C ASN A 115 -27.93 -11.37 8.46
N SER A 116 -27.77 -10.49 7.45
CA SER A 116 -27.33 -10.87 6.11
C SER A 116 -25.91 -11.44 6.10
N ILE A 117 -24.99 -10.82 6.84
CA ILE A 117 -23.61 -11.31 7.02
C ILE A 117 -23.60 -12.72 7.63
N ILE A 118 -24.38 -12.93 8.70
CA ILE A 118 -24.47 -14.22 9.38
C ILE A 118 -25.08 -15.28 8.45
N LYS A 119 -26.20 -14.96 7.80
CA LYS A 119 -26.93 -15.87 6.91
C LYS A 119 -26.07 -16.38 5.75
N ASN A 120 -25.24 -15.52 5.18
CA ASN A 120 -24.41 -15.86 4.01
C ASN A 120 -22.98 -16.32 4.37
N ASN A 121 -22.70 -16.50 5.67
CA ASN A 121 -21.36 -16.79 6.18
C ASN A 121 -20.30 -15.81 5.65
N ALA A 122 -20.68 -14.53 5.49
CA ALA A 122 -19.81 -13.51 4.95
C ALA A 122 -18.76 -13.09 6.00
N LYS A 123 -17.69 -12.48 5.48
CA LYS A 123 -16.64 -11.83 6.25
C LYS A 123 -16.68 -10.33 6.02
N VAL A 124 -16.15 -9.54 6.96
CA VAL A 124 -16.30 -8.08 6.95
C VAL A 124 -14.94 -7.40 7.06
N ILE A 125 -14.70 -6.42 6.22
CA ILE A 125 -13.66 -5.39 6.40
C ILE A 125 -14.40 -4.16 6.92
N LEU A 126 -14.03 -3.63 8.10
CA LEU A 126 -14.67 -2.39 8.58
C LEU A 126 -13.89 -1.18 8.05
N SER A 127 -14.62 -0.25 7.44
CA SER A 127 -14.10 1.06 7.06
C SER A 127 -15.17 2.13 7.29
N PRO A 128 -15.67 2.32 8.53
CA PRO A 128 -16.76 3.25 8.79
C PRO A 128 -16.35 4.67 8.39
N ASP A 129 -17.23 5.37 7.70
CA ASP A 129 -17.01 6.74 7.20
C ASP A 129 -16.46 7.71 8.27
N ALA A 130 -17.08 7.74 9.43
CA ALA A 130 -16.71 8.61 10.55
C ALA A 130 -15.42 8.17 11.28
N LYS A 131 -14.85 7.02 10.91
CA LYS A 131 -13.76 6.35 11.65
C LYS A 131 -12.52 6.11 10.81
N THR A 132 -12.65 5.95 9.50
CA THR A 132 -11.50 5.55 8.65
C THR A 132 -11.44 6.25 7.30
N TYR A 133 -12.37 7.16 6.97
CA TYR A 133 -12.34 7.86 5.68
C TYR A 133 -11.43 9.09 5.68
N ILE A 134 -10.69 9.19 4.60
CA ILE A 134 -9.92 10.35 4.16
C ILE A 134 -10.55 10.78 2.83
N PRO A 135 -10.80 12.08 2.55
CA PRO A 135 -10.20 13.26 3.18
C PRO A 135 -11.16 14.05 4.10
N GLN A 136 -11.92 13.39 5.01
CA GLN A 136 -12.68 14.13 6.03
C GLN A 136 -11.73 15.08 6.80
N LYS A 137 -12.16 16.31 7.09
CA LYS A 137 -11.36 17.27 7.87
C LYS A 137 -10.94 16.68 9.21
N GLN A 138 -9.71 16.94 9.63
CA GLN A 138 -9.14 16.39 10.87
C GLN A 138 -9.45 17.26 12.07
N ASP A 139 -9.37 18.57 11.90
CA ASP A 139 -9.90 19.57 12.81
C ASP A 139 -10.22 20.86 12.01
N ASN A 140 -10.53 21.94 12.71
CA ASN A 140 -10.89 23.22 12.09
C ASN A 140 -9.72 23.94 11.39
N ALA A 141 -8.47 23.58 11.67
CA ALA A 141 -7.31 24.12 10.98
C ALA A 141 -7.08 23.47 9.60
N GLN A 142 -7.72 22.33 9.32
CA GLN A 142 -7.76 21.78 7.95
C GLN A 142 -8.69 22.66 7.09
N GLU A 143 -8.08 23.53 6.28
CA GLU A 143 -8.81 24.53 5.48
C GLU A 143 -9.72 23.88 4.42
N VAL A 144 -9.25 22.79 3.80
CA VAL A 144 -9.92 22.07 2.71
C VAL A 144 -10.41 20.69 3.14
N GLY A 145 -11.30 20.08 2.35
CA GLY A 145 -11.83 18.74 2.57
C GLY A 145 -13.27 18.69 3.10
N PRO A 146 -13.98 17.56 2.92
CA PRO A 146 -15.32 17.33 3.42
C PRO A 146 -15.36 17.21 4.96
N ALA A 147 -16.55 17.33 5.53
CA ALA A 147 -16.80 17.15 6.97
C ALA A 147 -18.14 16.43 7.22
N TRP A 148 -18.66 15.72 6.23
CA TRP A 148 -20.02 15.18 6.26
C TRP A 148 -20.15 13.96 7.18
N ALA A 149 -19.11 13.13 7.28
CA ALA A 149 -19.19 11.85 8.00
C ALA A 149 -19.36 12.01 9.51
N CYS A 150 -18.75 13.05 10.09
CA CYS A 150 -18.81 13.34 11.53
C CYS A 150 -19.72 14.55 11.86
N GLY A 151 -20.41 15.14 10.88
CA GLY A 151 -21.16 16.39 11.08
C GLY A 151 -20.26 17.58 11.46
N GLY A 152 -19.00 17.52 11.04
CA GLY A 152 -17.86 18.31 11.50
C GLY A 152 -16.56 17.59 11.17
N PRO A 153 -15.40 18.09 11.62
CA PRO A 153 -14.14 17.36 11.49
C PRO A 153 -14.22 15.98 12.15
N CYS A 154 -13.71 14.95 11.46
CA CYS A 154 -13.47 13.63 12.03
C CYS A 154 -12.09 13.63 12.68
N THR A 155 -12.08 13.81 13.99
CA THR A 155 -10.87 14.02 14.78
C THR A 155 -9.99 12.77 14.83
N LEU A 156 -8.74 12.93 15.28
CA LEU A 156 -7.87 11.79 15.53
C LEU A 156 -8.47 10.85 16.60
N GLU A 157 -9.20 11.41 17.58
CA GLU A 157 -9.93 10.64 18.58
C GLU A 157 -11.07 9.86 17.95
N ASP A 158 -11.83 10.45 17.03
CA ASP A 158 -12.89 9.72 16.32
C ASP A 158 -12.35 8.49 15.60
N HIS A 159 -11.21 8.62 14.93
CA HIS A 159 -10.55 7.52 14.22
C HIS A 159 -9.96 6.45 15.15
N TYR A 160 -9.63 6.81 16.40
CA TYR A 160 -9.05 5.90 17.37
C TYR A 160 -10.09 5.32 18.33
N ASP A 161 -10.85 6.13 19.06
CA ASP A 161 -11.67 5.71 20.19
C ASP A 161 -12.98 5.01 19.78
N TRP A 162 -12.83 3.76 19.35
CA TRP A 162 -13.91 2.82 19.06
C TRP A 162 -13.40 1.38 19.10
N ASP A 163 -14.31 0.44 19.31
CA ASP A 163 -14.04 -1.00 19.32
C ASP A 163 -14.63 -1.66 18.06
N PRO A 164 -13.79 -2.14 17.12
CA PRO A 164 -14.24 -2.85 15.92
C PRO A 164 -15.17 -4.03 16.20
N ALA A 165 -14.92 -4.77 17.29
CA ALA A 165 -15.69 -5.96 17.63
C ALA A 165 -17.14 -5.66 18.01
N THR A 166 -17.42 -4.41 18.42
CA THR A 166 -18.75 -3.94 18.82
C THR A 166 -19.39 -2.98 17.82
N HIS A 167 -18.64 -2.54 16.79
CA HIS A 167 -19.12 -1.55 15.82
C HIS A 167 -20.37 -2.02 15.07
N LEU A 168 -20.39 -3.30 14.67
CA LEU A 168 -21.57 -3.94 14.11
C LEU A 168 -22.08 -5.05 15.06
N PRO A 169 -23.09 -4.77 15.89
CA PRO A 169 -23.60 -5.74 16.85
C PRO A 169 -24.06 -7.04 16.20
N GLY A 170 -23.66 -8.17 16.80
CA GLY A 170 -24.16 -9.51 16.45
C GLY A 170 -23.33 -10.31 15.44
N ILE A 171 -22.43 -9.70 14.66
CA ILE A 171 -21.58 -10.48 13.72
C ILE A 171 -20.43 -11.20 14.42
N GLY A 172 -19.96 -10.64 15.54
CA GLY A 172 -18.82 -11.14 16.32
C GLY A 172 -17.45 -10.91 15.66
N ASP A 173 -16.42 -10.78 16.50
CA ASP A 173 -15.04 -10.48 16.09
C ASP A 173 -14.49 -11.47 15.05
N ALA A 174 -14.79 -12.77 15.18
CA ALA A 174 -14.33 -13.80 14.26
C ALA A 174 -14.82 -13.63 12.80
N ARG A 175 -15.79 -12.75 12.53
CA ARG A 175 -16.24 -12.42 11.16
C ARG A 175 -15.54 -11.19 10.58
N ILE A 176 -14.84 -10.41 11.39
CA ILE A 176 -14.07 -9.24 10.96
C ILE A 176 -12.71 -9.74 10.46
N LEU A 177 -12.35 -9.40 9.22
CA LEU A 177 -11.03 -9.71 8.64
C LEU A 177 -9.97 -8.68 9.03
N GLY A 178 -10.40 -7.43 9.24
CA GLY A 178 -9.52 -6.32 9.52
C GLY A 178 -10.16 -4.99 9.16
N MET A 179 -9.36 -3.92 9.30
CA MET A 179 -9.74 -2.54 9.06
C MET A 179 -9.16 -2.02 7.75
N GLU A 180 -9.83 -1.04 7.16
CA GLU A 180 -9.29 -0.30 6.03
C GLU A 180 -9.46 1.20 6.22
N THR A 181 -8.35 1.94 6.05
CA THR A 181 -8.39 3.38 5.79
C THR A 181 -8.70 3.58 4.31
N VAL A 182 -9.79 4.28 4.01
CA VAL A 182 -10.19 4.56 2.62
C VAL A 182 -9.79 5.99 2.29
N HIS A 183 -8.96 6.15 1.26
CA HIS A 183 -8.48 7.45 0.80
C HIS A 183 -9.15 7.81 -0.52
N TRP A 184 -10.08 8.75 -0.47
CA TRP A 184 -10.76 9.29 -1.65
C TRP A 184 -10.02 10.47 -2.28
N GLY A 185 -9.94 10.48 -3.61
CA GLY A 185 -9.05 11.36 -4.38
C GLY A 185 -9.63 12.70 -4.84
N GLU A 186 -10.87 13.06 -4.47
CA GLU A 186 -11.57 14.22 -5.04
C GLU A 186 -10.81 15.53 -4.78
N PHE A 187 -10.15 15.63 -3.62
CA PHE A 187 -9.42 16.81 -3.15
C PHE A 187 -7.89 16.73 -3.32
N MET A 188 -7.34 15.58 -3.73
CA MET A 188 -5.89 15.37 -3.80
C MET A 188 -5.34 15.71 -5.17
N ARG A 189 -4.30 16.54 -5.23
CA ARG A 189 -3.58 16.91 -6.47
C ARG A 189 -2.07 16.66 -6.37
N THR A 190 -1.55 16.47 -5.16
CA THR A 190 -0.12 16.18 -4.91
C THR A 190 0.04 15.14 -3.81
N MET A 191 1.21 14.50 -3.74
CA MET A 191 1.54 13.60 -2.64
C MET A 191 1.54 14.32 -1.29
N ASP A 192 2.05 15.56 -1.22
CA ASP A 192 2.00 16.35 0.00
C ASP A 192 0.56 16.52 0.53
N GLN A 193 -0.43 16.69 -0.35
CA GLN A 193 -1.84 16.78 0.05
C GLN A 193 -2.35 15.42 0.53
N THR A 194 -2.06 14.36 -0.21
CA THR A 194 -2.42 12.97 0.16
C THR A 194 -1.89 12.66 1.56
N GLU A 195 -0.59 12.85 1.80
CA GLU A 195 0.04 12.53 3.07
C GLU A 195 -0.48 13.40 4.21
N ASN A 196 -0.72 14.70 3.96
CA ASN A 196 -1.31 15.61 4.95
C ASN A 196 -2.68 15.13 5.43
N PHE A 197 -3.54 14.69 4.52
CA PHE A 197 -4.87 14.18 4.88
C PHE A 197 -4.84 12.78 5.51
N GLN A 198 -3.81 12.00 5.17
CA GLN A 198 -3.64 10.61 5.58
C GLN A 198 -3.08 10.49 6.99
N TYR A 199 -2.02 11.24 7.30
CA TYR A 199 -1.37 11.22 8.59
C TYR A 199 -1.87 12.36 9.49
N PRO A 200 -2.15 12.08 10.77
CA PRO A 200 -1.81 10.84 11.51
C PRO A 200 -2.91 9.75 11.54
N ARG A 201 -4.07 9.96 10.94
CA ARG A 201 -5.24 9.08 11.16
C ARG A 201 -5.09 7.65 10.62
N THR A 202 -4.24 7.43 9.62
CA THR A 202 -3.86 6.07 9.21
C THR A 202 -3.11 5.32 10.30
N LEU A 203 -2.30 6.00 11.13
CA LEU A 203 -1.65 5.38 12.29
C LEU A 203 -2.69 4.89 13.31
N ALA A 204 -3.77 5.66 13.50
CA ALA A 204 -4.87 5.25 14.37
C ALA A 204 -5.56 3.99 13.82
N THR A 205 -5.88 3.96 12.53
CA THR A 205 -6.51 2.78 11.90
C THR A 205 -5.62 1.54 11.99
N ALA A 206 -4.31 1.70 11.77
CA ALA A 206 -3.34 0.62 11.90
C ALA A 206 -3.32 0.06 13.33
N GLU A 207 -3.34 0.92 14.35
CA GLU A 207 -3.36 0.46 15.74
C GLU A 207 -4.70 -0.16 16.15
N VAL A 208 -5.83 0.38 15.67
CA VAL A 208 -7.17 -0.19 15.84
C VAL A 208 -7.24 -1.61 15.27
N GLY A 209 -6.65 -1.84 14.09
CA GLY A 209 -6.64 -3.14 13.43
C GLY A 209 -5.60 -4.14 13.97
N TRP A 210 -4.53 -3.66 14.60
CA TRP A 210 -3.39 -4.50 15.01
C TRP A 210 -3.35 -4.80 16.51
N SER A 211 -3.62 -3.81 17.36
CA SER A 211 -3.39 -3.93 18.81
C SER A 211 -4.62 -4.50 19.53
N PRO A 212 -4.43 -5.39 20.52
CA PRO A 212 -5.55 -5.87 21.33
C PRO A 212 -6.30 -4.71 22.00
N GLN A 213 -7.64 -4.73 21.95
CA GLN A 213 -8.50 -3.66 22.49
C GLN A 213 -8.12 -3.23 23.92
N ALA A 214 -7.84 -4.20 24.80
CA ALA A 214 -7.49 -3.94 26.20
C ALA A 214 -6.12 -3.24 26.41
N LYS A 215 -5.30 -3.08 25.36
CA LYS A 215 -4.01 -2.39 25.39
C LYS A 215 -4.05 -1.02 24.72
N ARG A 216 -5.20 -0.64 24.15
CA ARG A 216 -5.38 0.62 23.45
C ARG A 216 -5.73 1.71 24.46
N ASP A 217 -5.06 2.85 24.35
CA ASP A 217 -5.23 4.01 25.21
C ASP A 217 -4.92 5.26 24.39
N TYR A 218 -5.91 6.14 24.27
CA TYR A 218 -5.82 7.28 23.35
C TYR A 218 -4.71 8.27 23.77
N ALA A 219 -4.54 8.52 25.07
CA ALA A 219 -3.51 9.43 25.58
C ALA A 219 -2.10 8.90 25.32
N ASN A 220 -1.88 7.59 25.50
CA ASN A 220 -0.62 6.95 25.14
C ASN A 220 -0.39 6.95 23.62
N PHE A 221 -1.44 6.71 22.84
CA PHE A 221 -1.38 6.76 21.39
C PHE A 221 -0.97 8.14 20.87
N THR A 222 -1.57 9.23 21.36
CA THR A 222 -1.20 10.59 20.92
C THR A 222 0.23 10.95 21.29
N GLN A 223 0.74 10.52 22.45
CA GLN A 223 2.16 10.68 22.80
C GLN A 223 3.09 9.99 21.78
N ARG A 224 2.76 8.74 21.40
CA ARG A 224 3.53 8.00 20.39
C ARG A 224 3.39 8.63 19.01
N ALA A 225 2.19 9.02 18.60
CA ALA A 225 1.94 9.70 17.33
C ALA A 225 2.73 11.03 17.25
N GLY A 226 2.78 11.81 18.34
CA GLY A 226 3.59 13.01 18.43
C GLY A 226 5.09 12.75 18.22
N THR A 227 5.59 11.62 18.72
CA THR A 227 6.97 11.16 18.47
C THR A 227 7.17 10.74 17.00
N PHE A 228 6.17 10.10 16.39
CA PHE A 228 6.18 9.76 14.96
C PHE A 228 6.20 10.98 14.04
N GLY A 229 5.67 12.14 14.47
CA GLY A 229 5.75 13.39 13.72
C GLY A 229 7.17 13.79 13.35
N GLY A 230 8.10 13.74 14.31
CA GLY A 230 9.51 14.02 14.05
C GLY A 230 10.13 13.02 13.07
N ARG A 231 9.71 11.76 13.11
CA ARG A 231 10.16 10.75 12.14
C ARG A 231 9.62 11.02 10.73
N MET A 232 8.35 11.41 10.61
CA MET A 232 7.76 11.80 9.32
C MET A 232 8.47 13.03 8.74
N ASP A 233 8.81 14.03 9.58
CA ASP A 233 9.60 15.20 9.16
C ASP A 233 10.95 14.78 8.54
N LEU A 234 11.60 13.73 9.05
CA LEU A 234 12.88 13.21 8.55
C LEU A 234 12.76 12.40 7.27
N GLU A 235 11.68 11.65 7.15
CA GLU A 235 11.36 10.85 5.96
C GLU A 235 10.75 11.72 4.85
N GLY A 236 10.57 13.03 5.09
CA GLY A 236 9.96 13.96 4.14
C GLY A 236 8.46 13.73 3.93
N ILE A 237 7.82 13.01 4.84
CA ILE A 237 6.40 12.68 4.78
C ILE A 237 5.62 13.86 5.35
N ASN A 238 4.72 14.43 4.56
CA ASN A 238 3.84 15.49 5.04
C ASN A 238 2.76 14.90 5.96
N TYR A 239 2.37 15.63 7.00
CA TYR A 239 1.30 15.19 7.90
C TYR A 239 0.57 16.39 8.50
N PHE A 240 -0.69 16.18 8.85
CA PHE A 240 -1.46 17.21 9.52
C PHE A 240 -1.14 17.22 11.01
N LYS A 241 -0.79 18.39 11.53
CA LYS A 241 -0.52 18.59 12.96
C LYS A 241 -1.84 18.79 13.71
N THR A 242 -2.59 17.71 13.89
CA THR A 242 -3.85 17.74 14.65
C THR A 242 -3.65 18.40 16.01
N SER A 243 -4.57 19.28 16.37
CA SER A 243 -4.59 19.95 17.66
C SER A 243 -4.64 18.95 18.83
N GLY A 244 -3.98 19.30 19.94
CA GLY A 244 -3.95 18.46 21.16
C GLY A 244 -2.93 17.33 21.15
N VAL A 245 -2.12 17.20 20.09
CA VAL A 245 -0.96 16.30 20.05
C VAL A 245 0.33 17.10 20.20
N ASP A 246 1.19 16.67 21.12
CA ASP A 246 2.53 17.23 21.31
C ASP A 246 3.48 16.68 20.24
N TRP A 247 3.49 17.32 19.08
CA TRP A 247 4.34 16.95 17.95
C TRP A 247 5.81 17.21 18.26
N SER A 248 6.60 16.14 18.33
CA SER A 248 8.05 16.25 18.30
C SER A 248 8.49 16.74 16.92
N THR A 249 9.52 17.56 16.88
CA THR A 249 10.29 17.81 15.66
C THR A 249 11.55 16.97 15.75
N ALA A 250 11.98 16.41 14.63
CA ALA A 250 13.31 15.83 14.62
C ALA A 250 14.37 16.91 14.82
N PRO A 251 15.46 16.62 15.55
CA PRO A 251 16.60 17.51 15.58
C PRO A 251 17.13 17.67 14.16
N ALA A 252 17.50 18.88 13.75
CA ALA A 252 18.09 19.10 12.43
C ALA A 252 19.33 18.23 12.23
N ALA A 253 19.54 17.77 11.00
CA ALA A 253 20.79 17.10 10.62
C ALA A 253 21.98 18.06 10.86
N PRO A 254 23.17 17.55 11.18
CA PRO A 254 24.36 18.39 11.28
C PRO A 254 24.60 19.18 9.99
N GLU A 255 24.79 20.50 10.11
CA GLU A 255 25.01 21.38 8.95
C GLU A 255 26.30 21.04 8.19
N THR A 256 27.33 20.59 8.92
CA THR A 256 28.62 20.20 8.35
C THR A 256 28.70 18.70 8.19
N ALA A 257 28.84 18.23 6.95
CA ALA A 257 28.98 16.82 6.65
C ALA A 257 30.47 16.38 6.69
N PRO A 258 30.86 15.38 7.50
CA PRO A 258 32.25 14.91 7.56
C PRO A 258 32.65 14.24 6.25
N ALA A 259 33.92 14.31 5.84
CA ALA A 259 34.40 13.65 4.62
C ALA A 259 33.93 12.18 4.53
N LEU A 260 33.58 11.72 3.33
CA LEU A 260 33.13 10.33 3.14
C LEU A 260 34.30 9.37 3.34
N VAL A 261 34.01 8.22 3.97
CA VAL A 261 34.97 7.12 4.07
C VAL A 261 35.25 6.57 2.66
N ASP A 262 36.53 6.54 2.30
CA ASP A 262 37.03 5.92 1.07
C ASP A 262 36.82 4.40 1.14
N PRO A 263 36.10 3.77 0.19
CA PRO A 263 35.94 2.32 0.13
C PRO A 263 37.26 1.55 0.15
N ALA A 264 38.34 2.12 -0.41
CA ALA A 264 39.66 1.48 -0.41
C ALA A 264 40.33 1.46 0.97
N ALA A 265 39.85 2.27 1.91
CA ALA A 265 40.36 2.35 3.29
C ALA A 265 39.51 1.55 4.30
N LEU A 266 38.50 0.82 3.83
CA LEU A 266 37.64 0.02 4.70
C LEU A 266 38.42 -1.17 5.29
N PRO A 267 38.16 -1.54 6.56
CA PRO A 267 38.73 -2.76 7.13
C PRO A 267 38.13 -4.00 6.45
N GLU A 268 38.75 -5.17 6.66
CA GLU A 268 38.29 -6.44 6.07
C GLU A 268 36.88 -6.84 6.54
N VAL A 269 36.50 -6.44 7.76
CA VAL A 269 35.22 -6.79 8.39
C VAL A 269 34.48 -5.52 8.82
N SER A 270 33.19 -5.44 8.50
CA SER A 270 32.34 -4.35 8.96
C SER A 270 32.15 -4.38 10.48
N PRO A 271 32.23 -3.21 11.17
CA PRO A 271 31.94 -3.14 12.60
C PRO A 271 30.55 -3.68 13.00
N VAL A 272 29.56 -3.56 12.10
CA VAL A 272 28.21 -4.07 12.30
C VAL A 272 27.67 -4.70 11.02
N ASP A 273 26.77 -5.67 11.15
CA ASP A 273 25.95 -6.14 10.04
C ASP A 273 24.81 -5.14 9.81
N LEU A 274 24.86 -4.44 8.68
CA LEU A 274 23.85 -3.46 8.30
C LEU A 274 22.53 -4.10 7.86
N GLY A 275 22.45 -5.42 7.71
CA GLY A 275 21.24 -6.11 7.26
C GLY A 275 20.91 -5.87 5.79
N VAL A 276 21.91 -5.48 4.98
CA VAL A 276 21.76 -5.32 3.53
C VAL A 276 21.67 -6.71 2.89
N PRO A 277 20.60 -7.02 2.13
CA PRO A 277 20.45 -8.31 1.45
C PRO A 277 21.59 -8.57 0.45
N SER A 278 21.93 -9.84 0.26
CA SER A 278 22.93 -10.26 -0.74
C SER A 278 22.39 -10.36 -2.17
N THR A 279 21.15 -9.94 -2.41
CA THR A 279 20.50 -9.97 -3.72
C THR A 279 20.89 -8.76 -4.54
N GLU A 280 20.81 -8.86 -5.87
CA GLU A 280 20.96 -7.69 -6.75
C GLU A 280 19.79 -6.73 -6.58
N PHE A 281 20.06 -5.44 -6.79
CA PHE A 281 19.08 -4.35 -6.74
C PHE A 281 18.93 -3.72 -8.13
N ASP A 282 17.74 -3.18 -8.41
CA ASP A 282 17.40 -2.50 -9.67
C ASP A 282 17.42 -0.97 -9.52
N GLY A 283 17.48 -0.45 -8.28
CA GLY A 283 17.47 0.96 -7.92
C GLY A 283 16.05 1.48 -7.62
N GLY A 284 15.95 2.40 -6.66
CA GLY A 284 14.69 2.94 -6.14
C GLY A 284 14.10 2.17 -4.96
N GLU A 285 14.75 1.09 -4.52
CA GLU A 285 14.34 0.36 -3.33
C GLU A 285 14.67 1.11 -2.04
N TYR A 286 13.83 0.90 -1.03
CA TYR A 286 14.08 1.34 0.34
C TYR A 286 14.57 0.18 1.18
N LEU A 287 15.77 0.32 1.74
CA LEU A 287 16.36 -0.64 2.68
C LEU A 287 16.25 -0.11 4.11
N ILE A 288 16.14 -1.02 5.07
CA ILE A 288 16.23 -0.69 6.49
C ILE A 288 17.58 -1.19 7.00
N LEU A 289 18.51 -0.27 7.20
CA LEU A 289 19.80 -0.54 7.83
C LEU A 289 19.58 -0.88 9.30
N LYS A 290 20.36 -1.82 9.84
CA LYS A 290 20.22 -2.34 11.21
C LYS A 290 21.48 -2.18 12.03
N ASN A 291 21.36 -2.41 13.34
CA ASN A 291 22.46 -2.43 14.31
C ASN A 291 23.25 -1.12 14.38
N LEU A 292 22.58 0.00 14.12
CA LEU A 292 23.17 1.34 14.15
C LEU A 292 23.15 1.93 15.56
N PRO A 293 24.01 2.92 15.87
CA PRO A 293 23.85 3.74 17.08
C PRO A 293 22.42 4.27 17.16
N VAL A 294 21.74 4.15 18.30
CA VAL A 294 20.32 4.50 18.43
C VAL A 294 20.09 6.02 18.47
N ASN A 295 18.99 6.50 17.88
CA ASN A 295 18.61 7.93 17.90
C ASN A 295 19.75 8.88 17.48
N ALA A 296 20.52 8.48 16.46
CA ALA A 296 21.75 9.14 16.06
C ALA A 296 21.70 9.57 14.60
N TRP A 297 22.20 10.78 14.32
CA TRP A 297 22.41 11.24 12.95
C TRP A 297 23.61 10.54 12.34
N LEU A 298 23.38 9.87 11.21
CA LEU A 298 24.33 9.07 10.49
C LEU A 298 24.39 9.54 9.05
N ARG A 299 25.61 9.70 8.53
CA ARG A 299 25.82 9.98 7.11
C ARG A 299 25.98 8.64 6.40
N THR A 300 25.06 8.34 5.49
CA THR A 300 25.17 7.19 4.59
C THR A 300 25.77 7.62 3.27
N ALA A 301 26.54 6.74 2.63
CA ALA A 301 27.00 6.97 1.27
C ALA A 301 27.02 5.68 0.46
N ILE A 302 26.58 5.77 -0.80
CA ILE A 302 26.67 4.70 -1.79
C ILE A 302 27.73 5.10 -2.81
N GLN A 303 28.76 4.27 -2.93
CA GLN A 303 29.95 4.54 -3.74
C GLN A 303 30.23 3.37 -4.68
N ASN A 304 30.39 3.63 -5.98
CA ASN A 304 30.75 2.61 -6.96
C ASN A 304 32.21 2.20 -6.74
N THR A 305 32.47 0.90 -6.60
CA THR A 305 33.83 0.35 -6.42
C THR A 305 34.36 -0.37 -7.66
N SER A 306 33.55 -0.43 -8.73
CA SER A 306 33.87 -1.12 -9.98
C SER A 306 34.36 -0.19 -11.10
N ALA A 307 34.08 1.11 -11.00
CA ALA A 307 34.33 2.05 -12.08
C ALA A 307 35.81 2.47 -12.16
N THR A 308 36.36 2.51 -13.38
CA THR A 308 37.68 3.08 -13.68
C THR A 308 37.72 4.61 -13.49
N GLU A 309 36.55 5.25 -13.48
CA GLU A 309 36.33 6.66 -13.16
C GLU A 309 35.26 6.72 -12.05
N PRO A 310 35.53 7.31 -10.87
CA PRO A 310 34.58 7.32 -9.76
C PRO A 310 33.30 8.08 -10.15
N THR A 311 32.14 7.43 -10.08
CA THR A 311 30.87 8.16 -10.09
C THR A 311 30.73 8.95 -8.78
N ALA A 312 30.10 10.13 -8.85
CA ALA A 312 29.94 10.97 -7.67
C ALA A 312 29.16 10.20 -6.57
N PRO A 313 29.71 10.07 -5.35
CA PRO A 313 29.02 9.41 -4.24
C PRO A 313 27.63 9.97 -4.01
N LYS A 314 26.65 9.10 -3.78
CA LYS A 314 25.33 9.49 -3.33
C LYS A 314 25.30 9.37 -1.82
N SER A 315 25.22 10.50 -1.12
CA SER A 315 25.23 10.54 0.34
C SER A 315 24.05 11.30 0.90
N GLN A 316 23.56 10.88 2.05
CA GLN A 316 22.48 11.53 2.77
C GLN A 316 22.66 11.42 4.28
N TRP A 317 21.97 12.29 5.01
CA TRP A 317 21.80 12.13 6.45
C TRP A 317 20.57 11.26 6.72
N VAL A 318 20.70 10.33 7.64
CA VAL A 318 19.60 9.50 8.15
C VAL A 318 19.64 9.52 9.67
N LEU A 319 18.48 9.51 10.32
CA LEU A 319 18.39 9.35 11.77
C LEU A 319 17.98 7.91 12.07
N SER A 320 18.80 7.21 12.85
CA SER A 320 18.41 5.90 13.36
C SER A 320 17.34 6.01 14.45
N ASN A 321 16.46 5.02 14.54
CA ASN A 321 15.44 4.95 15.57
C ASN A 321 15.97 4.30 16.87
N ALA A 322 15.08 4.12 17.87
CA ALA A 322 15.41 3.47 19.13
C ALA A 322 15.79 1.98 19.01
N ALA A 323 15.47 1.33 17.89
CA ALA A 323 15.88 -0.03 17.57
C ALA A 323 17.24 -0.07 16.82
N GLY A 324 17.86 1.09 16.56
CA GLY A 324 19.10 1.16 15.78
C GLY A 324 18.87 0.90 14.30
N GLU A 325 17.69 1.28 13.79
CA GLU A 325 17.33 1.12 12.37
C GLU A 325 17.19 2.47 11.68
N ALA A 326 17.66 2.57 10.44
CA ALA A 326 17.53 3.78 9.62
C ALA A 326 17.19 3.42 8.17
N PRO A 327 16.36 4.21 7.47
CA PRO A 327 16.08 3.99 6.06
C PRO A 327 17.32 4.32 5.21
N LEU A 328 17.49 3.59 4.12
CA LEU A 328 18.43 3.90 3.04
C LEU A 328 17.68 3.79 1.72
N GLU A 329 17.50 4.92 1.06
CA GLU A 329 17.05 4.94 -0.33
C GLU A 329 18.23 4.58 -1.24
N VAL A 330 18.04 3.54 -2.07
CA VAL A 330 18.97 3.19 -3.14
C VAL A 330 18.61 4.05 -4.35
N PRO A 331 19.50 4.94 -4.83
CA PRO A 331 19.19 5.83 -5.94
C PRO A 331 18.82 5.06 -7.21
N THR A 332 17.77 5.52 -7.90
CA THR A 332 17.48 5.06 -9.26
C THR A 332 18.54 5.54 -10.25
N GLY A 333 18.71 4.81 -11.37
CA GLY A 333 19.57 5.24 -12.48
C GLY A 333 21.07 5.06 -12.23
N LEU A 334 21.44 4.21 -11.26
CA LEU A 334 22.81 3.73 -11.11
C LEU A 334 23.11 2.69 -12.20
N GLU A 335 24.34 2.69 -12.69
CA GLU A 335 24.82 1.66 -13.62
C GLU A 335 25.00 0.32 -12.89
N GLY A 336 24.92 -0.79 -13.63
CA GLY A 336 25.20 -2.11 -13.07
C GLY A 336 26.65 -2.21 -12.60
N GLY A 337 26.86 -2.91 -11.48
CA GLY A 337 28.18 -3.08 -10.89
C GLY A 337 28.18 -3.22 -9.38
N ASN A 338 29.39 -3.25 -8.81
CA ASN A 338 29.58 -3.33 -7.35
C ASN A 338 29.68 -1.94 -6.73
N TYR A 339 28.92 -1.78 -5.67
CA TYR A 339 28.86 -0.60 -4.84
C TYR A 339 29.13 -0.97 -3.38
N VAL A 340 29.51 0.01 -2.59
CA VAL A 340 29.60 -0.11 -1.14
C VAL A 340 28.73 0.96 -0.51
N VAL A 341 27.90 0.53 0.44
CA VAL A 341 27.21 1.38 1.39
C VAL A 341 28.13 1.59 2.59
N THR A 342 28.45 2.83 2.93
CA THR A 342 29.11 3.19 4.20
C THR A 342 28.15 3.96 5.08
N VAL A 343 28.29 3.77 6.39
CA VAL A 343 27.56 4.52 7.42
C VAL A 343 28.58 5.10 8.37
N GLN A 344 28.59 6.42 8.55
CA GLN A 344 29.49 7.12 9.47
C GLN A 344 28.72 8.06 10.38
N ASN A 345 29.17 8.24 11.62
CA ASN A 345 28.55 9.17 12.55
C ASN A 345 28.86 10.64 12.16
N ALA A 346 28.28 11.59 12.89
CA ALA A 346 28.48 13.01 12.63
C ALA A 346 29.94 13.50 12.78
N ALA A 347 30.79 12.75 13.50
CA ALA A 347 32.21 13.01 13.62
C ALA A 347 33.06 12.38 12.49
N GLY A 348 32.43 11.67 11.54
CA GLY A 348 33.11 10.98 10.44
C GLY A 348 33.66 9.61 10.80
N GLN A 349 33.31 9.06 11.96
CA GLN A 349 33.75 7.72 12.36
C GLN A 349 32.85 6.67 11.72
N LEU A 350 33.45 5.65 11.09
CA LEU A 350 32.75 4.55 10.46
C LEU A 350 31.96 3.75 11.50
N ALA A 351 30.64 3.67 11.29
CA ALA A 351 29.71 2.86 12.09
C ALA A 351 29.48 1.47 11.47
N GLY A 352 29.52 1.37 10.14
CA GLY A 352 29.31 0.11 9.41
C GLY A 352 29.47 0.28 7.91
N PHE A 353 29.65 -0.83 7.19
CA PHE A 353 29.57 -0.85 5.73
C PHE A 353 29.03 -2.19 5.22
N ALA A 354 28.52 -2.19 3.99
CA ALA A 354 28.05 -3.39 3.31
C ALA A 354 28.25 -3.28 1.80
N ALA A 355 28.49 -4.42 1.15
CA ALA A 355 28.50 -4.49 -0.31
C ALA A 355 27.06 -4.44 -0.85
N LEU A 356 26.89 -3.77 -1.99
CA LEU A 356 25.64 -3.66 -2.72
C LEU A 356 25.94 -3.99 -4.18
N ALA A 357 25.29 -5.01 -4.72
CA ALA A 357 25.41 -5.35 -6.15
C ALA A 357 24.18 -4.81 -6.89
N LEU A 358 24.40 -4.00 -7.92
CA LEU A 358 23.35 -3.53 -8.80
C LEU A 358 23.36 -4.35 -10.09
N ALA A 359 22.20 -4.84 -10.51
CA ALA A 359 22.06 -5.60 -11.73
C ALA A 359 22.40 -4.72 -12.95
N ASP A 360 23.05 -5.30 -13.96
CA ASP A 360 23.18 -4.65 -15.27
C ASP A 360 21.78 -4.46 -15.86
N GLN A 361 21.26 -3.23 -15.84
CA GLN A 361 19.96 -2.88 -16.42
C GLN A 361 19.84 -3.48 -17.84
N PRO A 362 18.91 -4.42 -18.10
CA PRO A 362 18.57 -4.79 -19.47
C PRO A 362 17.82 -3.61 -20.06
N GLY A 363 18.42 -2.94 -21.05
CA GLY A 363 17.80 -1.84 -21.78
C GLY A 363 16.35 -2.15 -22.13
N HIS A 364 15.44 -1.26 -21.74
CA HIS A 364 14.02 -1.20 -22.09
C HIS A 364 13.40 -2.50 -22.64
N GLY A 365 12.76 -3.24 -21.74
CA GLY A 365 11.64 -4.13 -22.08
C GLY A 365 11.95 -5.61 -21.95
N ARG A 366 11.62 -6.16 -20.77
CA ARG A 366 10.78 -7.37 -20.62
C ARG A 366 10.54 -7.68 -19.14
N HIS A 367 9.27 -7.55 -18.76
CA HIS A 367 8.49 -8.27 -17.75
C HIS A 367 9.16 -9.04 -16.60
N TYR A 368 8.69 -8.72 -15.39
CA TYR A 368 8.47 -9.58 -14.22
C TYR A 368 8.63 -11.08 -14.45
N GLN A 369 9.50 -11.73 -13.67
CA GLN A 369 9.13 -12.98 -13.00
C GLN A 369 10.02 -13.28 -11.78
N CYS A 370 9.32 -13.57 -10.68
CA CYS A 370 9.80 -14.17 -9.44
C CYS A 370 10.31 -15.60 -9.70
N HIS A 371 11.42 -16.03 -9.07
CA HIS A 371 11.44 -17.20 -8.16
C HIS A 371 12.85 -17.62 -7.66
N THR A 372 12.92 -17.73 -6.32
CA THR A 372 13.62 -18.69 -5.43
C THR A 372 14.67 -19.70 -5.96
N HIS A 373 15.81 -19.66 -5.23
CA HIS A 373 16.74 -20.71 -4.78
C HIS A 373 18.16 -20.76 -5.39
N ALA A 374 19.11 -20.56 -4.48
CA ALA A 374 20.55 -20.63 -4.62
C ALA A 374 21.09 -22.04 -4.94
N ARG A 375 22.08 -22.12 -5.84
CA ARG A 375 23.37 -22.80 -5.60
C ARG A 375 24.39 -22.57 -6.74
N ASP A 376 25.58 -22.17 -6.29
CA ASP A 376 26.93 -22.37 -6.84
C ASP A 376 27.42 -21.66 -8.11
N ALA A 377 28.66 -21.19 -7.98
CA ALA A 377 29.38 -20.22 -8.77
C ALA A 377 30.21 -20.84 -9.93
N VAL A 378 30.37 -20.03 -10.99
CA VAL A 378 31.52 -19.90 -11.92
C VAL A 378 32.05 -21.18 -12.60
N ALA A 379 31.86 -21.29 -13.92
CA ALA A 379 32.91 -21.69 -14.87
C ALA A 379 32.47 -21.68 -16.35
N ARG A 380 33.23 -20.90 -17.14
CA ARG A 380 33.54 -21.03 -18.59
C ARG A 380 32.47 -20.60 -19.60
N GLY A 381 32.88 -19.63 -20.42
CA GLY A 381 32.16 -19.18 -21.60
C GLY A 381 32.19 -20.17 -22.76
N GLN A 382 31.15 -20.06 -23.59
CA GLN A 382 31.15 -19.98 -25.05
C GLN A 382 29.85 -20.54 -25.65
N PHE A 383 29.39 -19.81 -26.68
CA PHE A 383 28.52 -20.18 -27.82
C PHE A 383 26.98 -20.11 -27.75
N THR A 384 26.49 -19.20 -28.60
CA THR A 384 25.53 -19.35 -29.73
C THR A 384 24.09 -19.85 -29.49
N LEU A 385 23.17 -19.03 -30.01
CA LEU A 385 21.73 -19.26 -30.23
C LEU A 385 21.36 -20.68 -30.72
N HIS A 386 20.30 -21.25 -30.13
CA HIS A 386 19.31 -22.03 -30.88
C HIS A 386 17.93 -21.98 -30.21
N TYR A 387 16.94 -21.49 -30.96
CA TYR A 387 15.51 -21.60 -30.64
C TYR A 387 15.07 -23.07 -30.72
N SER A 388 14.34 -23.54 -29.71
CA SER A 388 13.55 -24.78 -29.77
C SER A 388 12.38 -24.69 -28.79
N LEU A 389 11.18 -24.43 -29.32
CA LEU A 389 9.92 -24.73 -28.67
C LEU A 389 9.89 -26.23 -28.29
N ARG A 390 9.67 -26.54 -27.00
CA ARG A 390 9.03 -27.82 -26.61
C ARG A 390 8.10 -27.61 -25.42
N TYR A 391 6.81 -27.82 -25.68
CA TYR A 391 5.82 -28.22 -24.70
C TYR A 391 6.25 -29.50 -23.97
N SER A 392 6.02 -29.55 -22.67
CA SER A 392 5.96 -30.81 -21.91
C SER A 392 4.99 -30.65 -20.74
N LEU A 393 3.74 -31.07 -20.99
CA LEU A 393 2.80 -31.50 -19.96
C LEU A 393 3.47 -32.51 -19.01
N ARG A 394 3.27 -32.35 -17.69
CA ARG A 394 3.16 -33.51 -16.81
C ARG A 394 2.29 -33.19 -15.58
N ARG A 395 1.11 -33.81 -15.58
CA ARG A 395 0.23 -34.04 -14.45
C ARG A 395 0.80 -35.15 -13.55
N GLU A 396 0.30 -35.17 -12.31
CA GLU A 396 0.31 -36.25 -11.30
C GLU A 396 1.62 -36.45 -10.50
N GLN A 397 1.63 -36.67 -9.18
CA GLN A 397 0.60 -37.11 -8.24
C GLN A 397 1.02 -36.85 -6.77
N PHE A 398 0.01 -36.80 -5.91
CA PHE A 398 0.00 -36.79 -4.44
C PHE A 398 1.09 -37.58 -3.70
N ARG A 399 1.54 -37.02 -2.57
CA ARG A 399 1.38 -37.59 -1.22
C ARG A 399 1.20 -36.49 -0.19
#